data_AF-A0A661NT36-F1
#
_entry.id   AF-A0A661NT36-F1
#
_cell.length_a   1.000
_cell.length_b   1.000
_cell.length_c   1.000
_cell.angle_alpha   90.00
_cell.angle_beta   90.00
_cell.angle_gamma   90.00
#
_symmetry.space_group_name_H-M   'P 1'
#
loop_
_entity.id
_entity.type
_entity.pdbx_description
1 polymer ?
#
loop_
_entity_poly.entity_id
_entity_poly.type
_entity_poly.pdbx_seq_one_letter_code
_entity_poly.pdbx_strand_id
1 'polypeptide(L)'
;MAVPPEDSPTDLLRRRARKASKRGEHRKAALVFRELIAHGGDAKTWTLLGDSLRRARRPAEAANALKQALYLHRQAGAPLRARTVARLLTEI
;
A
#
# COMPACT_ATOMS: atom_id res chain seq x y z
N MET A 1 -1.72 19.87 -30.00
CA MET A 1 -1.65 18.40 -29.85
C MET A 1 -1.62 18.11 -28.36
N ALA A 2 -2.74 17.69 -27.76
CA ALA A 2 -2.74 17.29 -26.36
C ALA A 2 -2.01 15.95 -26.26
N VAL A 3 -0.80 15.96 -25.69
CA VAL A 3 -0.13 14.72 -25.31
C VAL A 3 -1.09 14.06 -24.30
N PRO A 4 -1.63 12.86 -24.56
CA PRO A 4 -2.42 12.16 -23.55
C PRO A 4 -1.57 12.10 -22.28
N PRO A 5 -2.12 12.28 -21.07
CA PRO A 5 -1.32 12.14 -19.86
C PRO A 5 -0.74 10.74 -19.91
N GLU A 6 0.56 10.63 -20.19
CA GLU A 6 1.26 9.36 -20.11
C GLU A 6 0.97 8.86 -18.71
N ASP A 7 0.35 7.67 -18.59
CA ASP A 7 0.10 7.06 -17.30
C ASP A 7 1.43 7.13 -16.54
N SER A 8 1.51 7.98 -15.52
CA SER A 8 2.75 8.17 -14.77
C SER A 8 3.22 6.78 -14.35
N PRO A 9 4.53 6.48 -14.31
CA PRO A 9 5.02 5.16 -13.89
C PRO A 9 4.32 4.66 -12.60
N THR A 10 3.98 5.58 -11.70
CA THR A 10 3.19 5.31 -10.49
C THR A 10 1.75 4.84 -10.75
N ASP A 11 1.05 5.35 -11.76
CA ASP A 11 -0.31 4.97 -12.11
C ASP A 11 -0.38 3.56 -12.70
N LEU A 12 0.57 3.21 -13.57
CA LEU A 12 0.74 1.85 -14.08
C LEU A 12 0.99 0.87 -12.93
N LEU A 13 1.88 1.22 -11.99
CA LEU A 13 2.16 0.43 -10.80
C LEU A 13 0.91 0.28 -9.90
N ARG A 14 0.16 1.37 -9.67
CA ARG A 14 -1.11 1.33 -8.92
C ARG A 14 -2.11 0.38 -9.56
N ARG A 15 -2.27 0.43 -10.90
CA ARG A 15 -3.18 -0.46 -11.64
C ARG A 15 -2.73 -1.92 -11.54
N ARG A 16 -1.43 -2.18 -11.71
CA ARG A 16 -0.84 -3.53 -11.62
C ARG A 16 -0.99 -4.12 -10.22
N ALA A 17 -0.69 -3.36 -9.18
CA ALA A 17 -0.83 -3.81 -7.79
C ALA A 17 -2.28 -4.15 -7.46
N ARG A 18 -3.24 -3.28 -7.84
CA ARG A 18 -4.67 -3.55 -7.67
C ARG A 18 -5.13 -4.80 -8.40
N LYS A 19 -4.68 -5.01 -9.64
CA LYS A 19 -5.02 -6.21 -10.42
C LYS A 19 -4.46 -7.47 -9.76
N ALA A 20 -3.22 -7.43 -9.27
CA ALA A 20 -2.62 -8.55 -8.53
C ALA A 20 -3.39 -8.86 -7.24
N SER A 21 -3.74 -7.85 -6.43
CA SER A 21 -4.55 -8.04 -5.22
C SER A 21 -5.92 -8.66 -5.52
N LYS A 22 -6.60 -8.20 -6.58
CA LYS A 22 -7.90 -8.77 -7.00
C LYS A 22 -7.82 -10.23 -7.43
N ARG A 23 -6.67 -10.66 -7.97
CA ARG A 23 -6.40 -12.05 -8.36
C ARG A 23 -5.94 -12.93 -7.19
N GLY A 24 -5.84 -12.40 -5.97
CA GLY A 24 -5.28 -13.12 -4.82
C GLY A 24 -3.76 -13.27 -4.87
N GLU A 25 -3.07 -12.61 -5.82
CA GLU A 25 -1.61 -12.64 -5.97
C GLU A 25 -0.95 -11.69 -4.96
N HIS A 26 -1.22 -11.88 -3.67
CA HIS A 26 -0.85 -10.94 -2.60
C HIS A 26 0.66 -10.70 -2.49
N ARG A 27 1.48 -11.73 -2.74
CA ARG A 27 2.95 -11.59 -2.79
C ARG A 27 3.39 -10.64 -3.90
N LYS A 28 2.81 -10.78 -5.09
CA LYS A 28 3.10 -9.92 -6.24
C LYS A 28 2.58 -8.50 -6.02
N ALA A 29 1.37 -8.36 -5.47
CA ALA A 29 0.84 -7.06 -5.09
C ALA A 29 1.78 -6.34 -4.12
N ALA A 30 2.30 -7.03 -3.11
CA ALA A 30 3.27 -6.46 -2.17
C ALA A 30 4.55 -5.98 -2.86
N LEU A 31 5.09 -6.71 -3.83
CA LEU A 31 6.26 -6.27 -4.60
C LEU A 31 5.97 -4.97 -5.36
N VAL A 32 4.84 -4.89 -6.06
CA VAL A 32 4.48 -3.70 -6.83
C VAL A 32 4.20 -2.50 -5.91
N PHE A 33 3.60 -2.71 -4.74
CA PHE A 33 3.43 -1.63 -3.77
C PHE A 33 4.75 -1.13 -3.18
N ARG A 34 5.77 -1.99 -3.02
CA ARG A 34 7.12 -1.56 -2.63
C ARG A 34 7.77 -0.69 -3.69
N GLU A 35 7.64 -1.09 -4.95
CA GLU A 35 8.12 -0.29 -6.09
C GLU A 35 7.43 1.08 -6.11
N LEU A 36 6.11 1.12 -5.93
CA LEU A 36 5.37 2.37 -5.83
C LEU A 36 5.82 3.25 -4.65
N ILE A 37 6.21 2.64 -3.53
CA ILE A 37 6.79 3.36 -2.38
C ILE A 37 8.13 4.00 -2.74
N ALA A 38 8.99 3.29 -3.48
CA ALA A 38 10.27 3.84 -3.95
C ALA A 38 10.07 5.06 -4.88
N HIS A 39 8.93 5.15 -5.56
CA HIS A 39 8.54 6.30 -6.39
C HIS A 39 7.74 7.38 -5.64
N GLY A 40 7.78 7.42 -4.29
CA GLY A 40 7.07 8.44 -3.50
C GLY A 40 5.69 8.01 -3.01
N GLY A 41 5.55 6.74 -2.62
CA GLY A 41 4.27 6.19 -2.15
C GLY A 41 3.72 6.88 -0.89
N ASP A 42 2.41 7.12 -0.91
CA ASP A 42 1.64 7.76 0.16
C ASP A 42 1.24 6.80 1.31
N ALA A 43 0.65 7.34 2.38
CA ALA A 43 0.14 6.58 3.52
C ALA A 43 -0.81 5.43 3.13
N LYS A 44 -1.61 5.63 2.07
CA LYS A 44 -2.52 4.62 1.52
C LYS A 44 -1.74 3.47 0.89
N THR A 45 -0.66 3.76 0.18
CA THR A 45 0.20 2.76 -0.46
C THR A 45 0.87 1.88 0.58
N TRP A 46 1.38 2.46 1.67
CA TRP A 46 1.89 1.70 2.81
C TRP A 46 0.82 0.82 3.48
N THR A 47 -0.41 1.32 3.58
CA THR A 47 -1.56 0.54 4.11
C THR A 47 -1.84 -0.69 3.24
N LEU A 48 -1.86 -0.51 1.91
CA LEU A 48 -2.12 -1.58 0.95
C LEU A 48 -0.97 -2.60 0.88
N LEU A 49 0.28 -2.14 1.04
CA LEU A 49 1.43 -3.03 1.21
C LEU A 49 1.25 -3.91 2.45
N GLY A 50 0.90 -3.30 3.59
CA GLY A 50 0.67 -4.03 4.85
C GLY A 50 -0.42 -5.10 4.73
N ASP A 51 -1.60 -4.75 4.19
CA ASP A 51 -2.67 -5.74 3.99
C ASP A 51 -2.26 -6.85 3.00
N SER A 52 -1.55 -6.50 1.93
CA SER A 52 -1.05 -7.50 0.97
C SER A 52 -0.03 -8.45 1.61
N LEU A 53 0.87 -7.95 2.45
CA LEU A 53 1.84 -8.77 3.18
C LEU A 53 1.17 -9.68 4.22
N ARG A 54 0.15 -9.17 4.93
CA ARG A 54 -0.65 -9.98 5.87
C ARG A 54 -1.32 -11.14 5.15
N ARG A 55 -2.03 -10.87 4.04
CA ARG A 55 -2.67 -11.90 3.21
C ARG A 55 -1.66 -12.84 2.55
N ALA A 56 -0.43 -12.38 2.31
CA ALA A 56 0.68 -13.20 1.84
C ALA A 56 1.36 -14.04 2.93
N ARG A 57 0.83 -14.05 4.17
CA ARG A 57 1.37 -14.76 5.35
C ARG A 57 2.77 -14.29 5.75
N ARG A 58 3.03 -12.97 5.65
CA ARG A 58 4.29 -12.31 6.05
C ARG A 58 4.03 -11.30 7.18
N PRO A 59 3.66 -11.75 8.39
CA PRO A 59 3.15 -10.88 9.46
C PRO A 59 4.16 -9.84 9.94
N ALA A 60 5.43 -10.20 10.10
CA ALA A 60 6.47 -9.26 10.55
C ALA A 60 6.63 -8.07 9.60
N GLU A 61 6.66 -8.33 8.29
CA GLU A 61 6.79 -7.29 7.28
C GLU A 61 5.50 -6.48 7.12
N ALA A 62 4.34 -7.14 7.26
CA ALA A 62 3.06 -6.45 7.30
C ALA A 62 3.00 -5.44 8.46
N ALA A 63 3.47 -5.83 9.65
CA ALA A 63 3.47 -4.97 10.81
C ALA A 63 4.35 -3.73 10.60
N ASN A 64 5.54 -3.90 9.99
CA ASN A 64 6.42 -2.79 9.68
C ASN A 64 5.78 -1.82 8.67
N ALA A 65 5.16 -2.34 7.61
CA ALA A 65 4.47 -1.51 6.62
C ALA A 65 3.26 -0.76 7.21
N LEU A 66 2.46 -1.41 8.05
CA LEU A 66 1.32 -0.78 8.70
C LEU A 66 1.73 0.24 9.77
N LYS A 67 2.83 0.04 10.50
CA LYS A 67 3.39 1.06 11.40
C LYS A 67 3.75 2.34 10.65
N GLN A 68 4.39 2.20 9.48
CA GLN A 68 4.71 3.35 8.64
C GLN A 68 3.45 4.03 8.10
N ALA A 69 2.46 3.26 7.65
CA ALA A 69 1.17 3.81 7.23
C ALA A 69 0.47 4.58 8.37
N LEU A 70 0.50 4.05 9.59
CA LEU A 70 -0.09 4.67 10.76
C LEU A 70 0.57 6.02 11.07
N TYR A 71 1.90 6.06 11.05
CA TYR A 71 2.66 7.30 11.22
C TYR A 71 2.26 8.35 10.19
N LEU A 72 2.24 7.97 8.90
CA LEU A 72 1.91 8.90 7.81
C LEU A 72 0.46 9.39 7.86
N HIS A 73 -0.52 8.54 8.19
CA HIS A 73 -1.91 8.99 8.36
C HIS A 73 -2.09 9.94 9.55
N ARG A 74 -1.31 9.77 10.62
CA ARG A 74 -1.30 10.72 11.75
C ARG A 74 -0.71 12.06 11.34
N GLN A 75 0.43 12.05 10.63
CA GLN A 75 1.06 13.26 10.11
C GLN A 75 0.13 14.01 9.13
N ALA A 76 -0.62 13.28 8.30
CA ALA A 76 -1.58 13.85 7.38
C ALA A 76 -2.91 14.31 8.03
N GLY A 77 -3.04 14.26 9.36
CA GLY A 77 -4.28 14.67 10.05
C GLY A 77 -5.49 13.77 9.73
N ALA A 78 -5.26 12.49 9.43
CA ALA A 78 -6.30 11.53 9.05
C ALA A 78 -6.56 10.48 10.16
N PRO A 79 -7.15 10.87 11.30
CA PRO A 79 -7.28 10.00 12.49
C PRO A 79 -8.16 8.77 12.25
N LEU A 80 -9.21 8.87 11.42
CA LEU A 80 -10.03 7.72 11.06
C LEU A 80 -9.25 6.68 10.27
N ARG A 81 -8.40 7.12 9.33
CA ARG A 81 -7.52 6.22 8.56
C ARG A 81 -6.47 5.59 9.45
N ALA A 82 -5.86 6.38 10.34
CA ALA A 82 -4.92 5.89 11.34
C ALA A 82 -5.55 4.80 12.23
N ARG A 83 -6.79 5.00 12.69
CA ARG A 83 -7.53 3.98 13.46
C ARG A 83 -7.76 2.70 12.66
N THR A 84 -8.14 2.81 11.39
CA THR A 84 -8.27 1.62 10.52
C THR A 84 -6.96 0.85 10.40
N VAL A 85 -5.83 1.54 10.20
CA VAL A 85 -4.50 0.90 10.14
C VAL A 85 -4.11 0.26 11.48
N ALA A 86 -4.40 0.93 12.60
CA ALA A 86 -4.17 0.37 13.93
C ALA A 86 -4.97 -0.92 14.16
N ARG A 87 -6.21 -1.00 13.67
CA ARG A 87 -6.99 -2.25 13.72
C ARG A 87 -6.32 -3.36 12.92
N LEU A 88 -5.87 -3.07 11.70
CA LEU A 88 -5.16 -4.06 10.89
C LEU A 88 -3.89 -4.59 11.58
N LEU A 89 -3.17 -3.75 12.34
CA LEU A 89 -2.01 -4.19 13.13
C LEU A 89 -2.37 -5.20 14.22
N THR A 90 -3.57 -5.11 14.80
CA THR A 90 -4.04 -6.08 15.81
C THR A 90 -4.48 -7.41 15.20
N GLU A 91 -4.71 -7.46 13.88
CA GLU A 91 -5.17 -8.64 13.13
C GLU A 91 -4.02 -9.35 12.38
N ILE A 92 -2.77 -8.98 12.65
CA ILE A 92 -1.58 -9.57 12.01
C ILE A 92 -1.16 -10.87 12.67
#